data_AF-A0A502GNA0-F1
#
_entry.id   AF-A0A502GNA0-F1
#
_cell.length_a   1.000
_cell.length_b   1.000
_cell.length_c   1.000
_cell.angle_alpha   90.00
_cell.angle_beta   90.00
_cell.angle_gamma   90.00
#
_symmetry.space_group_name_H-M   'P 1'
#
loop_
_entity.id
_entity.type
_entity.pdbx_description
1 polymer ?
#
loop_
_entity_poly.entity_id
_entity_poly.type
_entity_poly.pdbx_seq_one_letter_code
_entity_poly.pdbx_strand_id
1 'polypeptide(L)'
;MTNLINDYVGVFTQRSEHIKNAVNRCVEYWLPEQAPLILLFTTIGKALVKQLDALSDDEKTLLFQHIEDGMLSNEDELATAVATGLVESLVAASDSNDELWRDIEQYLGSESNKHAIAWKNFGQ
;
A
#
# COMPACT_ATOMS: atom_id res chain seq x y z
N MET A 1 11.70 -12.30 -5.79
CA MET A 1 11.20 -11.56 -4.62
C MET A 1 11.91 -12.13 -3.40
N THR A 2 12.50 -11.29 -2.55
CA THR A 2 13.22 -11.76 -1.35
C THR A 2 12.24 -12.30 -0.31
N ASN A 3 12.72 -13.10 0.66
CA ASN A 3 11.87 -13.61 1.74
C ASN A 3 11.24 -12.47 2.55
N LEU A 4 12.01 -11.40 2.81
CA LEU A 4 11.51 -10.21 3.49
C LEU A 4 10.30 -9.58 2.79
N ILE A 5 10.37 -9.38 1.47
CA ILE A 5 9.27 -8.78 0.72
C ILE A 5 8.07 -9.73 0.70
N ASN A 6 8.28 -11.04 0.53
CA ASN A 6 7.20 -12.02 0.58
C ASN A 6 6.48 -12.00 1.94
N ASP A 7 7.24 -11.94 3.03
CA ASP A 7 6.71 -11.88 4.39
C ASP A 7 5.94 -10.56 4.61
N TYR A 8 6.49 -9.44 4.13
CA TYR A 8 5.84 -8.13 4.20
C TYR A 8 4.50 -8.09 3.44
N VAL A 9 4.47 -8.60 2.20
CA VAL A 9 3.24 -8.73 1.39
C VAL A 9 2.28 -9.74 2.05
N GLY A 10 2.80 -10.75 2.72
CA GLY A 10 2.06 -11.76 3.48
C GLY A 10 1.09 -11.15 4.48
N VAL A 11 1.48 -10.08 5.19
CA VAL A 11 0.62 -9.40 6.17
C VAL A 11 -0.69 -8.90 5.55
N PHE A 12 -0.63 -8.30 4.35
CA PHE A 12 -1.82 -7.83 3.64
C PHE A 12 -2.68 -8.99 3.13
N THR A 13 -2.05 -9.97 2.49
CA THR A 13 -2.75 -11.08 1.83
C THR A 13 -3.39 -12.07 2.81
N GLN A 14 -2.87 -12.17 4.04
CA GLN A 14 -3.48 -12.97 5.11
C GLN A 14 -4.73 -12.31 5.72
N ARG A 15 -4.85 -10.98 5.60
CA ARG A 15 -5.96 -10.19 6.19
C ARG A 15 -7.08 -9.89 5.21
N SER A 16 -6.78 -9.97 3.92
CA SER A 16 -7.75 -9.68 2.88
C SER A 16 -7.61 -10.62 1.71
N GLU A 17 -8.65 -11.42 1.49
CA GLU A 17 -8.78 -12.24 0.30
C GLU A 17 -8.87 -11.37 -0.97
N HIS A 18 -9.39 -10.13 -0.87
CA HIS A 18 -9.40 -9.19 -1.98
C HIS A 18 -7.98 -8.78 -2.40
N ILE A 19 -7.13 -8.37 -1.43
CA ILE A 19 -5.73 -8.03 -1.70
C ILE A 19 -4.96 -9.25 -2.19
N LYS A 20 -5.16 -10.41 -1.56
CA LYS A 20 -4.52 -11.66 -1.99
C LYS A 20 -4.81 -11.99 -3.45
N ASN A 21 -6.07 -11.89 -3.87
CA ASN A 21 -6.43 -12.11 -5.27
C ASN A 21 -5.84 -11.06 -6.20
N ALA A 22 -5.74 -9.79 -5.79
CA ALA A 22 -5.09 -8.74 -6.56
C ALA A 22 -3.58 -9.01 -6.73
N VAL A 23 -2.89 -9.40 -5.65
CA VAL A 23 -1.47 -9.77 -5.64
C VAL A 23 -1.22 -10.98 -6.53
N ASN A 24 -2.01 -12.05 -6.38
CA ASN A 24 -1.85 -13.26 -7.20
C ASN A 24 -2.00 -12.97 -8.69
N ARG A 25 -3.03 -12.19 -9.08
CA ARG A 25 -3.21 -11.78 -10.48
C ARG A 25 -2.06 -10.93 -10.99
N CYS A 26 -1.50 -10.05 -10.17
CA CYS A 26 -0.33 -9.27 -10.53
C CYS A 26 0.86 -10.21 -10.79
N VAL A 27 1.16 -11.12 -9.86
CA VAL A 27 2.26 -12.08 -10.00
C VAL A 27 2.07 -12.96 -11.23
N GLU A 28 0.88 -13.50 -11.44
CA GLU A 28 0.54 -14.33 -12.61
C GLU A 28 0.71 -13.59 -13.94
N TYR A 29 0.32 -12.32 -14.00
CA TYR A 29 0.45 -11.49 -15.20
C TYR A 29 1.91 -11.32 -15.65
N TRP A 30 2.84 -11.27 -14.69
CA TRP A 30 4.25 -11.05 -14.97
C TRP A 30 5.02 -12.34 -15.28
N LEU A 31 4.41 -13.53 -15.18
CA LEU A 31 5.11 -14.78 -15.45
C LEU A 31 5.51 -14.91 -16.94
N PRO A 32 6.72 -15.45 -17.24
CA PRO A 32 7.68 -16.06 -16.30
C PRO A 32 8.61 -15.09 -15.57
N GLU A 33 8.57 -13.79 -15.90
CA GLU A 33 9.32 -12.76 -15.20
C GLU A 33 8.75 -12.47 -13.79
N GLN A 34 9.47 -11.63 -13.04
CA GLN A 34 9.00 -11.13 -11.76
C GLN A 34 8.33 -9.77 -11.94
N ALA A 35 7.20 -9.58 -11.26
CA ALA A 35 6.55 -8.28 -11.18
C ALA A 35 7.51 -7.22 -10.62
N PRO A 36 7.64 -6.04 -11.26
CA PRO A 36 8.34 -4.91 -10.66
C PRO A 36 7.73 -4.58 -9.30
N LEU A 37 8.57 -4.43 -8.28
CA LEU A 37 8.13 -4.31 -6.90
C LEU A 37 7.19 -3.11 -6.68
N ILE A 38 7.50 -1.98 -7.30
CA ILE A 38 6.65 -0.78 -7.29
C ILE A 38 5.23 -1.10 -7.76
N LEU A 39 5.08 -1.86 -8.86
CA LEU A 39 3.78 -2.18 -9.44
C LEU A 39 2.98 -3.18 -8.59
N LEU A 40 3.69 -4.09 -7.91
CA LEU A 40 3.07 -4.97 -6.93
C LEU A 40 2.49 -4.16 -5.76
N PHE A 41 3.27 -3.21 -5.22
CA PHE A 41 2.84 -2.36 -4.11
C PHE A 41 1.73 -1.38 -4.51
N THR A 42 1.77 -0.86 -5.75
CA THR A 42 0.64 -0.10 -6.33
C THR A 42 -0.62 -0.94 -6.44
N THR A 43 -0.49 -2.23 -6.75
CA THR A 43 -1.64 -3.14 -6.77
C THR A 43 -2.24 -3.32 -5.38
N ILE A 44 -1.39 -3.49 -4.36
CA ILE A 44 -1.81 -3.61 -2.96
C ILE A 44 -2.53 -2.34 -2.51
N GLY A 45 -1.99 -1.15 -2.76
CA GLY A 45 -2.61 0.10 -2.30
C GLY A 45 -3.97 0.36 -2.94
N LYS A 46 -4.07 0.14 -4.26
CA LYS A 46 -5.37 0.21 -4.97
C LYS A 46 -6.38 -0.79 -4.41
N ALA A 47 -5.94 -2.01 -4.08
CA ALA A 47 -6.81 -3.02 -3.51
C ALA A 47 -7.22 -2.69 -2.07
N LEU A 48 -6.34 -2.08 -1.27
CA LEU A 48 -6.62 -1.63 0.08
C LEU A 48 -7.69 -0.54 0.10
N VAL A 49 -7.56 0.48 -0.74
CA VAL A 49 -8.55 1.58 -0.84
C VAL A 49 -9.94 1.03 -1.22
N LYS A 50 -10.02 0.07 -2.15
CA LYS A 50 -11.28 -0.52 -2.61
C LYS A 50 -12.07 -1.29 -1.56
N GLN A 51 -11.43 -1.69 -0.47
CA GLN A 51 -12.06 -2.46 0.60
C GLN A 51 -12.00 -1.74 1.95
N LEU A 52 -11.57 -0.47 1.98
CA LEU A 52 -11.33 0.26 3.21
C LEU A 52 -12.56 0.24 4.13
N ASP A 53 -13.76 0.41 3.56
CA ASP A 53 -15.04 0.40 4.28
C ASP A 53 -15.41 -0.98 4.86
N ALA A 54 -14.85 -2.06 4.31
CA ALA A 54 -15.08 -3.42 4.79
C ALA A 54 -14.13 -3.83 5.92
N LEU A 55 -13.08 -3.05 6.18
CA LEU A 55 -12.14 -3.30 7.27
C LEU A 55 -12.64 -2.66 8.56
N SER A 56 -12.45 -3.37 9.67
CA SER A 56 -12.60 -2.79 11.01
C SER A 56 -11.51 -1.76 11.30
N ASP A 57 -11.75 -0.89 12.29
CA ASP A 57 -10.76 0.13 12.69
C ASP A 57 -9.45 -0.50 13.21
N ASP A 58 -9.52 -1.66 13.87
CA ASP A 58 -8.35 -2.41 14.32
C ASP A 58 -7.54 -2.93 13.13
N GLU A 59 -8.21 -3.44 12.08
CA GLU A 59 -7.54 -3.90 10.86
C GLU A 59 -6.92 -2.74 10.08
N LYS A 60 -7.61 -1.61 9.97
CA LYS A 60 -7.06 -0.39 9.36
C LYS A 60 -5.83 0.07 10.12
N THR A 61 -5.92 0.22 11.44
CA THR A 61 -4.80 0.63 12.28
C THR A 61 -3.59 -0.27 12.10
N LEU A 62 -3.80 -1.59 12.10
CA LEU A 62 -2.71 -2.56 11.92
C LEU A 62 -2.08 -2.45 10.53
N LEU A 63 -2.90 -2.42 9.46
CA LEU A 63 -2.38 -2.36 8.10
C LEU A 63 -1.65 -1.04 7.83
N PHE A 64 -2.16 0.08 8.32
CA PHE A 64 -1.50 1.38 8.13
C PHE A 64 -0.24 1.54 9.00
N GLN A 65 -0.20 0.94 10.21
CA GLN A 65 1.05 0.84 10.96
C GLN A 65 2.09 0.01 10.20
N HIS A 66 1.68 -1.09 9.57
CA HIS A 66 2.57 -1.90 8.74
C HIS A 66 3.09 -1.14 7.51
N ILE A 67 2.31 -0.21 6.96
CA ILE A 67 2.76 0.72 5.92
C ILE A 67 3.84 1.65 6.46
N GLU A 68 3.61 2.29 7.61
CA GLU A 68 4.61 3.17 8.26
C GLU A 68 5.93 2.42 8.51
N ASP A 69 5.85 1.23 9.10
CA ASP A 69 7.02 0.39 9.41
C ASP A 69 7.78 -0.01 8.13
N GLY A 70 7.05 -0.33 7.06
CA GLY A 70 7.64 -0.66 5.77
C GLY A 70 8.37 0.52 5.13
N MET A 71 7.81 1.73 5.26
CA MET A 71 8.41 2.95 4.74
C MET A 71 9.65 3.38 5.54
N LEU A 72 9.67 3.08 6.83
CA LEU A 72 10.80 3.31 7.74
C LEU A 72 11.83 2.18 7.77
N SER A 73 11.68 1.16 6.92
CA SER A 73 12.59 0.02 6.88
C SER A 73 14.01 0.42 6.50
N ASN A 74 15.01 -0.26 7.06
CA ASN A 74 16.41 -0.11 6.67
C ASN A 74 16.74 -0.77 5.31
N GLU A 75 15.75 -1.42 4.69
CA GLU A 75 15.88 -2.07 3.40
C GLU A 75 15.33 -1.15 2.31
N ASP A 76 16.25 -0.45 1.63
CA ASP A 76 15.94 0.62 0.67
C ASP A 76 14.92 0.21 -0.40
N GLU A 77 14.99 -1.04 -0.88
CA GLU A 77 14.08 -1.58 -1.88
C GLU A 77 12.63 -1.63 -1.35
N LEU A 78 12.46 -2.07 -0.09
CA LEU A 78 11.15 -2.12 0.57
C LEU A 78 10.64 -0.71 0.87
N ALA A 79 11.48 0.14 1.48
CA ALA A 79 11.12 1.51 1.82
C ALA A 79 10.65 2.29 0.59
N THR A 80 11.37 2.16 -0.53
CA THR A 80 11.01 2.78 -1.81
C THR A 80 9.71 2.22 -2.37
N ALA A 81 9.52 0.89 -2.33
CA ALA A 81 8.29 0.27 -2.82
C ALA A 81 7.07 0.64 -1.99
N VAL A 82 7.23 0.83 -0.69
CA VAL A 82 6.16 1.32 0.18
C VAL A 82 5.85 2.78 -0.11
N ALA A 83 6.85 3.66 -0.13
CA ALA A 83 6.63 5.08 -0.38
C ALA A 83 6.00 5.31 -1.77
N THR A 84 6.67 4.84 -2.84
CA THR A 84 6.26 5.12 -4.22
C THR A 84 5.21 4.16 -4.75
N GLY A 85 5.33 2.88 -4.43
CA GLY A 85 4.37 1.89 -4.90
C GLY A 85 3.06 1.99 -4.13
N LEU A 86 3.11 1.97 -2.80
CA LEU A 86 1.94 1.81 -1.95
C LEU A 86 1.31 3.14 -1.55
N VAL A 87 2.04 4.01 -0.82
CA VAL A 87 1.50 5.27 -0.27
C VAL A 87 1.01 6.20 -1.38
N GLU A 88 1.81 6.44 -2.41
CA GLU A 88 1.39 7.28 -3.55
C GLU A 88 0.15 6.70 -4.26
N SER A 89 -0.01 5.38 -4.29
CA SER A 89 -1.21 4.77 -4.87
C SER A 89 -2.47 4.95 -4.01
N LEU A 90 -2.33 5.08 -2.67
CA LEU A 90 -3.44 5.44 -1.80
C LEU A 90 -3.93 6.86 -2.12
N VAL A 91 -2.98 7.79 -2.30
CA VAL A 91 -3.27 9.17 -2.72
C VAL A 91 -3.96 9.17 -4.08
N ALA A 92 -3.37 8.54 -5.08
CA ALA A 92 -3.91 8.52 -6.44
C ALA A 92 -5.30 7.85 -6.51
N ALA A 93 -5.55 6.82 -5.69
CA ALA A 93 -6.84 6.14 -5.67
C ALA A 93 -7.95 6.93 -4.93
N SER A 94 -7.59 7.95 -4.16
CA SER A 94 -8.52 8.82 -3.42
C SER A 94 -8.56 10.26 -3.94
N ASP A 95 -7.79 10.59 -4.98
CA ASP A 95 -7.58 11.97 -5.44
C ASP A 95 -8.87 12.71 -5.80
N SER A 96 -9.86 12.00 -6.35
CA SER A 96 -11.17 12.57 -6.71
C SER A 96 -12.25 12.43 -5.62
N ASN A 97 -11.88 12.03 -4.40
CA ASN A 97 -12.82 11.81 -3.29
C ASN A 97 -12.20 12.26 -1.95
N ASP A 98 -12.52 13.50 -1.56
CA ASP A 98 -11.99 14.11 -0.33
C ASP A 98 -12.41 13.38 0.95
N GLU A 99 -13.59 12.77 0.98
CA GLU A 99 -14.06 11.99 2.14
C GLU A 99 -13.22 10.72 2.30
N LEU A 100 -13.02 9.98 1.21
CA LEU A 100 -12.15 8.81 1.18
C LEU A 100 -10.69 9.16 1.50
N TRP A 101 -10.19 10.31 1.02
CA TRP A 101 -8.87 10.79 1.39
C TRP A 101 -8.76 11.02 2.90
N ARG A 102 -9.73 11.72 3.51
CA ARG A 102 -9.75 11.94 4.97
C ARG A 102 -9.79 10.62 5.74
N ASP A 103 -10.53 9.64 5.22
CA ASP A 103 -10.62 8.33 5.84
C ASP A 103 -9.31 7.54 5.78
N ILE A 104 -8.52 7.71 4.72
CA ILE A 104 -7.16 7.14 4.61
C ILE A 104 -6.19 7.92 5.50
N GLU A 105 -6.23 9.26 5.43
CA GLU A 105 -5.28 10.15 6.07
C GLU A 105 -5.22 9.97 7.58
N GLN A 106 -6.37 9.73 8.23
CA GLN A 106 -6.45 9.56 9.69
C GLN A 106 -5.72 8.32 10.23
N TYR A 107 -5.44 7.30 9.39
CA TYR A 107 -4.71 6.10 9.79
C TYR A 107 -3.24 6.14 9.41
N LEU A 108 -2.80 7.05 8.52
CA LEU A 108 -1.39 7.13 8.13
C LEU A 108 -0.51 7.49 9.34
N GLY A 109 0.66 6.84 9.41
CA GLY A 109 1.71 7.19 10.36
C GLY A 109 2.38 8.52 10.02
N SER A 110 3.26 9.02 10.89
CA SER A 110 3.89 10.34 10.74
C SER A 110 4.60 10.51 9.40
N GLU A 111 5.49 9.57 9.05
CA GLU A 111 6.29 9.72 7.84
C GLU A 111 5.47 9.39 6.59
N SER A 112 4.63 8.35 6.64
CA SER A 112 3.78 7.99 5.49
C SER A 112 2.77 9.09 5.17
N ASN A 113 2.23 9.77 6.20
CA ASN A 113 1.40 10.95 6.02
C ASN A 113 2.17 12.11 5.37
N LYS A 114 3.38 12.43 5.87
CA LYS A 114 4.22 13.49 5.25
C LYS A 114 4.50 13.21 3.78
N HIS A 115 4.86 11.97 3.43
CA HIS A 115 5.10 11.56 2.04
C HIS A 115 3.82 11.70 1.21
N ALA A 116 2.69 11.22 1.72
CA ALA A 116 1.41 11.27 1.04
C ALA A 116 0.94 12.70 0.76
N ILE A 117 1.07 13.62 1.74
CA ILE A 117 0.73 15.04 1.57
C ILE A 117 1.66 15.70 0.55
N ALA A 118 2.97 15.46 0.65
CA ALA A 118 3.93 15.99 -0.30
C ALA A 118 3.59 15.56 -1.74
N TRP A 119 3.22 14.28 -1.91
CA TRP A 119 2.79 13.75 -3.20
C TRP A 119 1.47 14.34 -3.69
N LYS A 120 0.45 14.42 -2.83
CA LYS A 120 -0.87 15.00 -3.16
C LYS A 120 -0.73 16.46 -3.64
N ASN A 121 0.19 17.22 -3.03
CA ASN A 121 0.44 18.62 -3.38
C ASN A 121 1.40 18.80 -4.58
N PHE A 122 2.18 17.78 -4.94
CA PHE A 122 3.14 17.87 -6.04
C PHE A 122 2.47 17.99 -7.42
N GLY A 123 1.26 17.44 -7.57
CA GLY A 123 0.48 17.46 -8.81
C GLY A 123 -0.55 18.60 -8.93
N GLN A 124 -0.62 19.50 -7.94
CA GLN A 124 -1.55 20.64 -7.93
C GLN A 124 -0.97 21.89 -8.60
#